data_AF-A0A1H9HRD9-F1
#
_entry.id   AF-A0A1H9HRD9-F1
#
_cell.length_a   1.000
_cell.length_b   1.000
_cell.length_c   1.000
_cell.angle_alpha   90.00
_cell.angle_beta   90.00
_cell.angle_gamma   90.00
#
_symmetry.space_group_name_H-M   'P 1'
#
loop_
_entity.id
_entity.type
_entity.pdbx_description
1 polymer ?
#
loop_
_entity_poly.entity_id
_entity_poly.type
_entity_poly.pdbx_seq_one_letter_code
_entity_poly.pdbx_strand_id
1 'polypeptide(L)'
;MLASSLSVARAREMLFKTWDKHDRKDARLILYLMQQGMVRPFYDPLVESTMDIQELSNIYHQISLSRTRIQHSLLNHYLTLYFPEMERYLHSTRAEWFCRLLLKFPTPTSILRYKKATFVKRAWDIVGRKVCKQRFLEEVYEIAAHSIGLPVALKGLGITTFKLQLPRYLELSIQRNELEKMAESMLSQRTDYQRLRTLPGVGPIISLIKLLC
;
A
#
# COMPACT_ATOMS: atom_id res chain seq x y z
N MET A 1 -16.89 -21.49 -15.82
CA MET A 1 -15.91 -22.58 -15.53
C MET A 1 -14.52 -22.01 -15.72
N LEU A 2 -13.56 -22.30 -14.83
CA LEU A 2 -12.17 -21.84 -15.01
C LEU A 2 -11.27 -23.04 -15.30
N ALA A 3 -10.72 -23.07 -16.52
CA ALA A 3 -9.66 -23.99 -16.88
C ALA A 3 -8.32 -23.26 -16.69
N SER A 4 -7.38 -23.85 -15.96
CA SER A 4 -6.07 -23.24 -15.78
C SER A 4 -5.34 -23.15 -17.13
N SER A 5 -4.64 -22.04 -17.39
CA SER A 5 -3.89 -21.83 -18.64
C SER A 5 -2.87 -22.95 -18.90
N LEU A 6 -2.29 -23.50 -17.83
CA LEU A 6 -1.36 -24.64 -17.89
C LEU A 6 -2.06 -25.93 -18.34
N SER A 7 -3.26 -26.21 -17.79
CA SER A 7 -4.06 -27.38 -18.17
C SER A 7 -4.48 -27.31 -19.64
N VAL A 8 -4.86 -26.12 -20.10
CA VAL A 8 -5.22 -25.86 -21.50
C VAL A 8 -4.02 -26.03 -22.43
N ALA A 9 -2.85 -25.51 -22.04
CA ALA A 9 -1.62 -25.65 -22.82
C ALA A 9 -1.19 -27.11 -22.97
N ARG A 10 -1.18 -27.88 -21.87
CA ARG A 10 -0.81 -29.31 -21.89
C ARG A 10 -1.80 -30.17 -22.66
N ALA A 11 -3.10 -29.94 -22.49
CA ALA A 11 -4.11 -30.65 -23.28
C ALA A 11 -4.01 -30.30 -24.77
N ARG A 12 -3.62 -29.05 -25.09
CA ARG A 12 -3.42 -28.61 -26.48
C ARG A 12 -2.25 -29.31 -27.13
N GLU A 13 -1.11 -29.41 -26.45
CA GLU A 13 0.06 -30.15 -26.93
C GLU A 13 -0.24 -31.65 -27.14
N MET A 14 -1.07 -32.23 -26.28
CA MET A 14 -1.46 -33.64 -26.37
C MET A 14 -2.45 -33.91 -27.52
N LEU A 15 -3.41 -33.02 -27.77
CA LEU A 15 -4.49 -33.21 -28.74
C LEU A 15 -4.20 -32.61 -30.12
N PHE A 16 -3.40 -31.55 -30.19
CA PHE A 16 -3.11 -30.83 -31.43
C PHE A 16 -1.60 -30.58 -31.55
N LYS A 17 -0.95 -31.25 -32.51
CA LYS A 17 0.49 -31.08 -32.80
C LYS A 17 0.86 -29.79 -33.54
N THR A 18 -0.12 -28.90 -33.79
CA THR A 18 0.05 -27.65 -34.54
C THR A 18 -0.31 -26.44 -33.67
N TRP A 19 0.51 -25.41 -33.75
CA TRP A 19 0.37 -24.18 -32.97
C TRP A 19 -0.78 -23.27 -33.45
N ASP A 20 -1.50 -23.64 -34.52
CA ASP A 20 -2.60 -22.85 -35.07
C ASP A 20 -3.78 -22.72 -34.10
N LYS A 21 -4.05 -21.48 -33.69
CA LYS A 21 -5.20 -21.11 -32.86
C LYS A 21 -6.47 -21.07 -33.73
N HIS A 22 -7.46 -21.88 -33.39
CA HIS A 22 -8.76 -21.93 -34.07
C HIS A 22 -9.85 -22.17 -33.02
N ASP A 23 -10.94 -21.39 -33.07
CA ASP A 23 -12.01 -21.45 -32.06
C ASP A 23 -12.65 -22.84 -31.92
N ARG A 24 -12.75 -23.61 -33.02
CA ARG A 24 -13.23 -25.01 -32.98
C ARG A 24 -12.30 -25.94 -32.20
N LYS A 25 -10.98 -25.72 -32.26
CA LYS A 25 -9.99 -26.52 -31.50
C LYS A 25 -10.03 -26.15 -30.02
N ASP A 26 -10.14 -24.86 -29.73
CA ASP A 26 -10.22 -24.36 -28.35
C ASP A 26 -11.51 -24.83 -27.65
N ALA A 27 -12.65 -24.86 -28.35
CA ALA A 27 -13.89 -25.44 -27.81
C ALA A 27 -13.76 -26.95 -27.51
N ARG A 28 -13.07 -27.70 -28.37
CA ARG A 28 -12.84 -29.14 -28.21
C ARG A 28 -11.88 -29.45 -27.05
N LEU A 29 -10.91 -28.57 -26.83
CA LEU A 29 -10.01 -28.59 -25.68
C LEU A 29 -10.74 -28.36 -24.36
N ILE A 30 -11.60 -27.35 -24.31
CA ILE A 30 -12.42 -27.06 -23.13
C ILE A 30 -13.33 -28.26 -22.82
N LEU A 31 -13.99 -28.82 -23.84
CA LEU A 31 -14.84 -30.01 -23.69
C LEU A 31 -14.06 -31.24 -23.18
N TYR A 32 -12.86 -31.47 -23.71
CA TYR A 32 -11.99 -32.57 -23.26
C TYR A 32 -11.58 -32.39 -21.79
N LEU A 33 -11.20 -31.18 -21.39
CA LEU A 33 -10.86 -30.87 -20.00
C LEU A 33 -12.07 -31.07 -19.07
N MET A 34 -13.28 -30.72 -19.52
CA MET A 34 -14.53 -30.94 -18.78
C MET A 34 -14.81 -32.43 -18.60
N GLN A 35 -14.68 -33.25 -19.65
CA GLN A 35 -14.88 -34.70 -19.58
C GLN A 35 -13.89 -35.39 -18.64
N GLN A 36 -12.64 -34.88 -18.58
CA GLN A 36 -11.60 -35.40 -17.69
C GLN A 36 -11.72 -34.87 -16.25
N GLY A 37 -12.75 -34.06 -15.94
CA GLY A 37 -12.92 -33.47 -14.60
C GLY A 37 -11.82 -32.49 -14.19
N MET A 38 -11.00 -32.03 -15.13
CA MET A 38 -9.85 -31.14 -14.87
C MET A 38 -10.24 -29.65 -14.83
N VAL A 39 -11.53 -29.35 -14.84
CA VAL A 39 -12.07 -27.99 -14.80
C VAL A 39 -12.58 -27.72 -13.40
N ARG A 40 -12.12 -26.62 -12.79
CA ARG A 40 -12.68 -26.20 -11.51
C ARG A 40 -14.10 -25.64 -11.75
N PRO A 41 -15.09 -26.02 -10.91
CA PRO A 41 -16.38 -25.36 -10.94
C PRO A 41 -16.16 -23.86 -10.80
N PHE A 42 -16.81 -23.08 -11.67
CA PHE A 42 -16.84 -21.64 -11.52
C PHE A 42 -17.90 -21.34 -10.50
N TYR A 43 -17.45 -21.00 -9.31
CA TYR A 43 -18.32 -20.51 -8.26
C TYR A 43 -18.71 -19.08 -8.65
N ASP A 44 -20.01 -18.90 -8.88
CA ASP A 44 -20.57 -17.59 -9.20
C ASP A 44 -20.45 -16.70 -7.95
N PRO A 45 -19.70 -15.58 -7.99
CA PRO A 45 -19.40 -14.77 -6.80
C PRO A 45 -20.65 -14.24 -6.07
N LEU A 46 -21.76 -14.10 -6.82
CA LEU A 46 -23.06 -13.65 -6.32
C LEU A 46 -23.76 -14.67 -5.41
N VAL A 47 -23.54 -15.96 -5.63
CA VAL A 47 -24.27 -17.03 -4.92
C VAL A 47 -23.61 -17.37 -3.58
N GLU A 48 -22.32 -17.07 -3.43
CA GLU A 48 -21.51 -17.53 -2.28
C GLU A 48 -21.10 -16.41 -1.31
N SER A 49 -21.66 -15.20 -1.46
CA SER A 49 -21.32 -14.02 -0.65
C SER A 49 -19.82 -13.68 -0.67
N THR A 50 -19.15 -13.92 -1.81
CA THR A 50 -17.71 -13.64 -1.99
C THR A 50 -17.45 -12.35 -2.77
N MET A 51 -18.49 -11.75 -3.35
CA MET A 51 -18.42 -10.46 -4.04
C MET A 51 -17.91 -9.34 -3.13
N ASP A 52 -18.50 -9.18 -1.93
CA ASP A 52 -18.11 -8.13 -0.97
C ASP A 52 -16.63 -8.24 -0.55
N ILE A 53 -16.14 -9.48 -0.46
CA ILE A 53 -14.76 -9.82 -0.13
C ILE A 53 -13.81 -9.45 -1.28
N GLN A 54 -14.22 -9.72 -2.53
CA GLN A 54 -13.48 -9.31 -3.72
C GLN A 54 -13.44 -7.80 -3.88
N GLU A 55 -14.56 -7.11 -3.68
CA GLU A 55 -14.65 -5.66 -3.74
C GLU A 55 -13.76 -5.01 -2.69
N LEU A 56 -13.81 -5.49 -1.44
CA LEU A 56 -12.94 -4.99 -0.37
C LEU A 56 -11.46 -5.18 -0.71
N SER A 57 -11.08 -6.35 -1.23
CA SER A 57 -9.70 -6.65 -1.65
C SER A 57 -9.23 -5.71 -2.78
N ASN A 58 -10.08 -5.51 -3.79
CA ASN A 58 -9.79 -4.63 -4.93
C ASN A 58 -9.62 -3.17 -4.49
N ILE A 59 -10.56 -2.65 -3.68
CA ILE A 59 -10.51 -1.28 -3.16
C ILE A 59 -9.25 -1.11 -2.31
N TYR A 60 -8.95 -2.05 -1.42
CA TYR A 60 -7.72 -2.00 -0.62
C TYR A 60 -6.47 -1.95 -1.49
N HIS A 61 -6.40 -2.78 -2.54
CA HIS A 61 -5.27 -2.77 -3.46
C HIS A 61 -5.11 -1.41 -4.16
N GLN A 62 -6.22 -0.82 -4.63
CA GLN A 62 -6.20 0.51 -5.27
C GLN A 62 -5.76 1.62 -4.31
N ILE A 63 -6.22 1.61 -3.06
CA ILE A 63 -5.80 2.56 -2.03
C ILE A 63 -4.31 2.38 -1.71
N SER A 64 -3.85 1.13 -1.58
CA SER A 64 -2.44 0.83 -1.31
C SER A 64 -1.54 1.31 -2.46
N LEU A 65 -1.94 1.08 -3.72
CA LEU A 65 -1.21 1.59 -4.89
C LEU A 65 -1.17 3.12 -4.91
N SER A 66 -2.31 3.76 -4.66
CA SER A 66 -2.42 5.23 -4.63
C SER A 66 -1.54 5.85 -3.55
N ARG A 67 -1.52 5.25 -2.35
CA ARG A 67 -0.65 5.65 -1.25
C ARG A 67 0.83 5.52 -1.63
N THR A 68 1.22 4.40 -2.25
CA THR A 68 2.61 4.18 -2.71
C THR A 68 3.01 5.20 -3.78
N ARG A 69 2.13 5.55 -4.73
CA ARG A 69 2.40 6.59 -5.72
C ARG A 69 2.65 7.96 -5.08
N ILE A 70 1.81 8.37 -4.14
CA ILE A 70 2.00 9.63 -3.42
C ILE A 70 3.31 9.57 -2.62
N GLN A 71 3.60 8.46 -1.95
CA GLN A 71 4.85 8.29 -1.22
C GLN A 71 6.08 8.45 -2.13
N HIS A 72 6.11 7.79 -3.29
CA HIS A 72 7.21 7.95 -4.24
C HIS A 72 7.31 9.38 -4.79
N SER A 73 6.19 10.05 -5.03
CA SER A 73 6.18 11.46 -5.44
C SER A 73 6.77 12.36 -4.35
N LEU A 74 6.40 12.15 -3.08
CA LEU A 74 6.94 12.90 -1.94
C LEU A 74 8.45 12.62 -1.73
N LEU A 75 8.87 11.35 -1.84
CA LEU A 75 10.27 10.96 -1.69
C LEU A 75 11.15 11.50 -2.82
N ASN A 76 10.83 11.12 -4.05
CA ASN A 76 11.74 11.30 -5.18
C ASN A 76 11.78 12.74 -5.67
N HIS A 77 10.67 13.47 -5.54
CA HIS A 77 10.59 14.85 -6.03
C HIS A 77 10.82 15.85 -4.90
N TYR A 78 10.06 15.76 -3.81
CA TYR A 78 10.09 16.80 -2.79
C TYR A 78 11.31 16.70 -1.87
N LEU A 79 11.60 15.52 -1.30
CA LEU A 79 12.74 15.42 -0.39
C LEU A 79 14.05 15.71 -1.09
N THR A 80 14.24 15.20 -2.29
CA THR A 80 15.43 15.48 -3.10
C THR A 80 15.69 16.98 -3.26
N LEU A 81 14.64 17.81 -3.39
CA LEU A 81 14.77 19.25 -3.61
C LEU A 81 14.91 20.06 -2.32
N TYR A 82 14.12 19.72 -1.29
CA TYR A 82 13.97 20.58 -0.11
C TYR A 82 14.59 20.00 1.16
N PHE A 83 14.71 18.67 1.27
CA PHE A 83 15.25 18.04 2.48
C PHE A 83 15.76 16.59 2.24
N PRO A 84 16.86 16.42 1.48
CA PRO A 84 17.31 15.09 1.03
C PRO A 84 17.75 14.20 2.20
N GLU A 85 18.29 14.80 3.27
CA GLU A 85 18.83 14.07 4.41
C GLU A 85 17.75 13.36 5.24
N MET A 86 16.46 13.65 5.02
CA MET A 86 15.36 12.99 5.71
C MET A 86 14.92 11.66 5.08
N GLU A 87 15.43 11.33 3.89
CA GLU A 87 15.11 10.08 3.19
C GLU A 87 15.36 8.84 4.08
N ARG A 88 16.45 8.85 4.85
CA ARG A 88 16.84 7.78 5.80
C ARG A 88 15.82 7.47 6.89
N TYR A 89 14.84 8.34 7.14
CA TYR A 89 13.86 8.16 8.21
C TYR A 89 12.51 7.64 7.71
N LEU A 90 12.33 7.57 6.39
CA LEU A 90 11.05 7.35 5.73
C LEU A 90 10.82 5.89 5.31
N HIS A 91 11.03 4.98 6.25
CA HIS A 91 10.69 3.57 6.04
C HIS A 91 9.20 3.35 6.36
N SER A 92 8.39 3.19 5.30
CA SER A 92 6.97 2.74 5.20
C SER A 92 6.06 2.86 6.45
N THR A 93 6.39 2.21 7.56
CA THR A 93 5.69 2.30 8.87
C THR A 93 5.75 3.68 9.52
N ARG A 94 6.69 4.54 9.07
CA ARG A 94 7.02 5.84 9.66
C ARG A 94 6.59 7.04 8.81
N ALA A 95 5.95 6.80 7.67
CA ALA A 95 5.60 7.87 6.74
C ALA A 95 4.49 8.80 7.27
N GLU A 96 3.57 8.30 8.11
CA GLU A 96 2.45 9.12 8.62
C GLU A 96 2.88 10.26 9.54
N TRP A 97 3.70 9.96 10.57
CA TRP A 97 4.21 11.02 11.45
C TRP A 97 5.12 11.97 10.67
N PHE A 98 5.85 11.48 9.66
CA PHE A 98 6.70 12.29 8.81
C PHE A 98 5.87 13.27 7.96
N CYS A 99 4.77 12.81 7.35
CA CYS A 99 3.84 13.68 6.63
C CYS A 99 3.22 14.73 7.57
N ARG A 100 2.85 14.35 8.80
CA ARG A 100 2.36 15.31 9.81
C ARG A 100 3.42 16.33 10.23
N LEU A 101 4.69 15.91 10.32
CA LEU A 101 5.80 16.80 10.61
C LEU A 101 5.98 17.81 9.47
N LEU A 102 5.98 17.35 8.22
CA LEU A 102 6.10 18.21 7.03
C LEU A 102 4.93 19.18 6.86
N LEU A 103 3.72 18.81 7.27
CA LEU A 103 2.57 19.72 7.28
C LEU A 103 2.83 20.95 8.17
N LYS A 104 3.47 20.74 9.33
CA LYS A 104 3.79 21.80 10.31
C LYS A 104 5.12 22.49 10.01
N PHE A 105 6.11 21.73 9.55
CA PHE A 105 7.49 22.13 9.31
C PHE A 105 7.95 21.62 7.93
N PRO A 106 7.59 22.32 6.83
CA PRO A 106 7.88 21.83 5.49
C PRO A 106 9.37 21.90 5.12
N THR A 107 10.12 22.87 5.66
CA THR A 107 11.52 23.11 5.27
C THR A 107 12.47 23.10 6.48
N PRO A 108 13.77 22.85 6.28
CA PRO A 108 14.78 22.98 7.32
C PRO A 108 14.77 24.38 7.99
N THR A 109 14.59 25.43 7.19
CA THR A 109 14.45 26.81 7.67
C THR A 109 13.26 27.01 8.61
N SER A 110 12.16 26.27 8.42
CA SER A 110 11.00 26.30 9.32
C SER A 110 11.28 25.71 10.70
N ILE A 111 12.17 24.71 10.75
CA ILE A 111 12.62 24.03 11.97
C ILE A 111 13.58 24.95 12.74
N LEU A 112 14.58 25.50 12.03
CA LEU A 112 15.61 26.38 12.60
C LEU A 112 15.09 27.74 13.07
N ARG A 113 13.92 28.17 12.60
CA ARG A 113 13.26 29.39 13.11
C ARG A 113 12.96 29.32 14.61
N TYR A 114 12.83 28.11 15.17
CA TYR A 114 12.59 27.88 16.59
C TYR A 114 13.85 27.38 17.26
N LYS A 115 14.08 27.77 18.52
CA LYS A 115 15.12 27.13 19.35
C LYS A 115 14.83 25.63 19.46
N LYS A 116 15.88 24.81 19.48
CA LYS A 116 15.83 23.34 19.61
C LYS A 116 14.79 22.84 20.62
N ALA A 117 14.79 23.40 21.84
CA ALA A 117 13.83 23.04 22.89
C ALA A 117 12.35 23.31 22.50
N THR A 118 12.07 24.41 21.81
CA THR A 118 10.72 24.77 21.35
C THR A 118 10.27 23.87 20.20
N PHE A 119 11.18 23.52 19.29
CA PHE A 119 10.91 22.55 18.23
C PHE A 119 10.55 21.18 18.81
N VAL A 120 11.36 20.66 19.74
CA VAL A 120 11.13 19.36 20.39
C VAL A 120 9.76 19.33 21.05
N LYS A 121 9.39 20.37 21.82
CA LYS A 121 8.05 20.47 22.43
C LYS A 121 6.93 20.45 21.39
N ARG A 122 7.05 21.19 20.28
CA ARG A 122 6.00 21.30 19.26
C ARG A 122 5.87 20.07 18.36
N ALA A 123 6.95 19.32 18.18
CA ALA A 123 6.99 18.09 17.40
C ALA A 123 6.73 16.84 18.26
N TRP A 124 6.71 16.98 19.59
CA TRP A 124 6.49 15.90 20.55
C TRP A 124 5.18 15.14 20.29
N ASP A 125 4.08 15.88 20.08
CA ASP A 125 2.75 15.30 19.85
C ASP A 125 2.63 14.64 18.47
N ILE A 126 3.49 15.01 17.52
CA ILE A 126 3.42 14.56 16.12
C ILE A 126 4.07 13.18 15.95
N VAL A 127 5.19 12.93 16.63
CA VAL A 127 5.99 11.69 16.49
C VAL A 127 5.34 10.47 17.14
N GLY A 128 4.24 10.64 17.89
CA GLY A 128 3.46 9.51 18.44
C GLY A 128 4.27 8.65 19.43
N ARG A 129 3.97 7.35 19.57
CA ARG A 129 4.61 6.43 20.56
C ARG A 129 5.97 5.88 20.09
N LYS A 130 6.96 6.74 19.79
CA LYS A 130 8.32 6.29 19.45
C LYS A 130 9.19 6.14 20.70
N VAL A 131 9.99 5.08 20.79
CA VAL A 131 11.07 4.93 21.78
C VAL A 131 12.16 5.96 21.43
N CYS A 132 12.64 6.73 22.40
CA CYS A 132 13.63 7.81 22.21
C CYS A 132 13.19 9.01 21.32
N LYS A 133 11.94 9.51 21.48
CA LYS A 133 11.43 10.68 20.73
C LYS A 133 12.34 11.91 20.82
N GLN A 134 12.87 12.17 22.00
CA GLN A 134 13.68 13.36 22.26
C GLN A 134 14.96 13.35 21.43
N ARG A 135 15.78 12.31 21.60
CA ARG A 135 17.03 12.13 20.83
C ARG A 135 16.78 12.18 19.32
N PHE A 136 15.71 11.55 18.87
CA PHE A 136 15.34 11.57 17.46
C PHE A 136 14.98 12.98 16.94
N LEU A 137 14.18 13.75 17.69
CA LEU A 137 13.83 15.12 17.31
C LEU A 137 15.04 16.05 17.36
N GLU A 138 15.95 15.83 18.31
CA GLU A 138 17.21 16.54 18.38
C GLU A 138 18.10 16.22 17.18
N GLU A 139 18.24 14.96 16.78
CA GLU A 139 18.94 14.54 15.56
C GLU A 139 18.33 15.19 14.31
N VAL A 140 16.99 15.21 14.18
CA VAL A 140 16.30 15.89 13.07
C VAL A 140 16.63 17.38 13.03
N TYR A 141 16.72 18.04 14.19
CA TYR A 141 17.08 19.45 14.29
C TYR A 141 18.54 19.71 13.86
N GLU A 142 19.48 18.87 14.30
CA GLU A 142 20.90 18.97 13.87
C GLU A 142 21.04 18.74 12.36
N ILE A 143 20.29 17.80 11.79
CA ILE A 143 20.27 17.54 10.35
C ILE A 143 19.68 18.73 9.59
N ALA A 144 18.63 19.35 10.12
CA ALA A 144 18.07 20.56 9.53
C ALA A 144 19.10 21.72 9.53
N ALA A 145 19.95 21.82 10.55
CA ALA A 145 21.01 22.83 10.64
C ALA A 145 22.11 22.67 9.58
N HIS A 146 22.41 21.43 9.19
CA HIS A 146 23.44 21.09 8.20
C HIS A 146 22.85 20.71 6.83
N SER A 147 21.56 20.94 6.61
CA SER A 147 20.89 20.51 5.38
C SER A 147 21.30 21.35 4.19
N ILE A 148 21.50 20.68 3.05
CA ILE A 148 21.82 21.30 1.74
C ILE A 148 20.52 21.65 0.98
N GLY A 149 19.35 21.44 1.60
CA GLY A 149 18.05 21.72 0.99
C GLY A 149 17.91 23.17 0.51
N LEU A 150 17.22 23.34 -0.62
CA LEU A 150 17.04 24.67 -1.23
C LEU A 150 16.41 25.66 -0.24
N PRO A 151 16.97 26.89 -0.10
CA PRO A 151 16.44 27.91 0.79
C PRO A 151 15.19 28.55 0.18
N VAL A 152 14.06 27.84 0.25
CA VAL A 152 12.79 28.31 -0.31
C VAL A 152 11.95 28.99 0.76
N ALA A 153 11.35 30.12 0.39
CA ALA A 153 10.42 30.85 1.25
C ALA A 153 9.21 29.98 1.60
N LEU A 154 8.80 29.97 2.88
CA LEU A 154 7.70 29.14 3.40
C LEU A 154 6.34 29.32 2.70
N LYS A 155 6.17 30.44 1.96
CA LYS A 155 4.97 30.77 1.18
C LYS A 155 5.16 30.56 -0.34
N GLY A 156 6.25 29.93 -0.77
CA GLY A 156 6.49 29.64 -2.17
C GLY A 156 5.46 28.64 -2.73
N LEU A 157 5.14 28.78 -4.01
CA LEU A 157 4.16 27.94 -4.71
C LEU A 157 4.50 26.45 -4.64
N GLY A 158 5.79 26.08 -4.63
CA GLY A 158 6.24 24.70 -4.49
C GLY A 158 5.88 24.07 -3.14
N ILE A 159 5.91 24.86 -2.05
CA ILE A 159 5.54 24.36 -0.71
C ILE A 159 4.02 24.28 -0.56
N THR A 160 3.28 25.23 -1.13
CA THR A 160 1.81 25.22 -1.05
C THR A 160 1.22 24.05 -1.83
N THR A 161 1.68 23.80 -3.05
CA THR A 161 1.27 22.63 -3.86
C THR A 161 1.65 21.32 -3.19
N PHE A 162 2.85 21.23 -2.62
CA PHE A 162 3.26 20.07 -1.83
C PHE A 162 2.35 19.81 -0.62
N LYS A 163 1.98 20.85 0.12
CA LYS A 163 1.07 20.75 1.27
C LYS A 163 -0.32 20.23 0.88
N LEU A 164 -0.73 20.28 -0.38
CA LEU A 164 -1.98 19.66 -0.84
C LEU A 164 -1.88 18.13 -0.93
N GLN A 165 -0.69 17.58 -1.19
CA GLN A 165 -0.50 16.13 -1.33
C GLN A 165 -0.42 15.42 0.02
N LEU A 166 0.10 16.08 1.06
CA LEU A 166 0.28 15.49 2.39
C LEU A 166 -1.05 15.07 3.07
N PRO A 167 -2.12 15.87 3.09
CA PRO A 167 -3.41 15.46 3.63
C PRO A 167 -3.97 14.25 2.90
N ARG A 168 -3.86 14.21 1.57
CA ARG A 168 -4.31 13.09 0.75
C ARG A 168 -3.59 11.79 1.12
N TYR A 169 -2.28 11.85 1.39
CA TYR A 169 -1.54 10.69 1.89
C TYR A 169 -2.12 10.19 3.24
N LEU A 170 -2.35 11.11 4.17
CA LEU A 170 -2.87 10.77 5.50
C LEU A 170 -4.29 10.19 5.43
N GLU A 171 -5.14 10.74 4.57
CA GLU A 171 -6.49 10.26 4.32
C GLU A 171 -6.48 8.83 3.77
N LEU A 172 -5.66 8.56 2.74
CA LEU A 172 -5.51 7.20 2.21
C LEU A 172 -4.98 6.20 3.27
N SER A 173 -4.13 6.67 4.17
CA SER A 173 -3.66 5.88 5.32
C SER A 173 -4.79 5.54 6.29
N ILE A 174 -5.69 6.49 6.57
CA ILE A 174 -6.87 6.27 7.42
C ILE A 174 -7.83 5.30 6.73
N GLN A 175 -8.19 5.56 5.47
CA GLN A 175 -9.07 4.69 4.68
C GLN A 175 -8.55 3.26 4.59
N ARG A 176 -7.23 3.08 4.44
CA ARG A 176 -6.60 1.76 4.47
C ARG A 176 -6.84 1.05 5.82
N ASN A 177 -6.63 1.74 6.94
CA ASN A 177 -6.86 1.18 8.26
C ASN A 177 -8.35 0.87 8.51
N GLU A 178 -9.26 1.66 7.96
CA GLU A 178 -10.70 1.39 8.00
C GLU A 178 -11.06 0.13 7.22
N LEU A 179 -10.53 -0.03 6.00
CA LEU A 179 -10.71 -1.25 5.22
C LEU A 179 -10.11 -2.49 5.91
N GLU A 180 -8.96 -2.35 6.57
CA GLU A 180 -8.39 -3.43 7.39
C GLU A 180 -9.33 -3.84 8.53
N LYS A 181 -9.97 -2.88 9.20
CA LYS A 181 -10.97 -3.17 10.24
C LYS A 181 -12.24 -3.80 9.69
N MET A 182 -12.74 -3.31 8.55
CA MET A 182 -13.91 -3.87 7.88
C MET A 182 -13.65 -5.32 7.42
N ALA A 183 -12.45 -5.59 6.90
CA ALA A 183 -12.01 -6.94 6.57
C ALA A 183 -12.01 -7.84 7.81
N GLU A 184 -11.44 -7.36 8.92
CA GLU A 184 -11.36 -8.13 10.16
C GLU A 184 -12.75 -8.43 10.73
N SER A 185 -13.70 -7.48 10.71
CA SER A 185 -15.06 -7.74 11.17
C SER A 185 -15.78 -8.77 10.30
N MET A 186 -15.66 -8.67 8.97
CA MET A 186 -16.32 -9.59 8.03
C MET A 186 -15.75 -11.01 8.11
N LEU A 187 -14.44 -11.16 8.29
CA LEU A 187 -13.76 -12.45 8.24
C LEU A 187 -13.65 -13.14 9.60
N SER A 188 -13.88 -12.43 10.71
CA SER A 188 -13.81 -12.97 12.07
C SER A 188 -14.65 -14.23 12.30
N GLN A 189 -15.77 -14.34 11.57
CA GLN A 189 -16.70 -15.47 11.67
C GLN A 189 -16.32 -16.69 10.82
N ARG A 190 -15.33 -16.60 9.93
CA ARG A 190 -14.91 -17.73 9.08
C ARG A 190 -13.77 -18.53 9.70
N THR A 191 -13.93 -19.85 9.73
CA THR A 191 -12.92 -20.82 10.23
C THR A 191 -11.61 -20.76 9.45
N ASP A 192 -11.67 -20.50 8.14
CA ASP A 192 -10.49 -20.44 7.28
C ASP A 192 -9.59 -19.24 7.61
N TYR A 193 -10.20 -18.11 7.96
CA TYR A 193 -9.51 -16.90 8.37
C TYR A 193 -8.80 -17.07 9.72
N GLN A 194 -9.44 -17.74 10.67
CA GLN A 194 -8.84 -18.04 11.98
C GLN A 194 -7.60 -18.92 11.86
N ARG A 195 -7.62 -19.88 10.91
CA ARG A 195 -6.44 -20.73 10.60
C ARG A 195 -5.34 -19.92 9.92
N LEU A 196 -5.67 -19.06 8.96
CA LEU A 196 -4.66 -18.22 8.27
C LEU A 196 -3.99 -17.21 9.20
N ARG A 197 -4.71 -16.72 10.23
CA ARG A 197 -4.18 -15.80 11.26
C ARG A 197 -3.11 -16.44 12.15
N THR A 198 -3.02 -17.77 12.23
CA THR A 198 -1.94 -18.46 12.97
C THR A 198 -0.59 -18.43 12.27
N LEU A 199 -0.53 -17.99 11.00
CA LEU A 199 0.73 -17.87 10.26
C LEU A 199 1.37 -16.50 10.50
N PRO A 200 2.61 -16.44 11.03
CA PRO A 200 3.31 -15.17 11.23
C PRO A 200 3.55 -14.48 9.88
N GLY A 201 3.16 -13.21 9.78
CA GLY A 201 3.31 -12.39 8.57
C GLY A 201 2.11 -12.42 7.62
N VAL A 202 1.06 -13.19 7.90
CA VAL A 202 -0.20 -13.15 7.13
C VAL A 202 -1.19 -12.21 7.83
N GLY A 203 -1.22 -10.95 7.39
CA GLY A 203 -2.25 -10.02 7.81
C GLY A 203 -3.65 -10.42 7.28
N PRO A 204 -4.72 -9.82 7.82
CA PRO A 204 -6.10 -10.07 7.40
C PRO A 204 -6.31 -10.05 5.88
N ILE A 205 -5.60 -9.13 5.24
CA ILE A 205 -5.73 -8.84 3.81
C ILE A 205 -4.85 -9.72 2.93
N ILE A 206 -3.71 -10.19 3.44
CA ILE A 206 -2.93 -11.23 2.74
C ILE A 206 -3.70 -12.55 2.76
N SER A 207 -4.49 -12.79 3.83
CA SER A 207 -5.44 -13.91 3.91
C SER A 207 -6.54 -13.78 2.86
N LEU A 208 -7.14 -12.59 2.71
CA LEU A 208 -8.13 -12.27 1.67
C LEU A 208 -7.62 -12.56 0.25
N ILE A 209 -6.43 -12.05 -0.08
CA ILE A 209 -5.83 -12.20 -1.41
C ILE A 209 -5.51 -13.67 -1.70
N LYS A 210 -5.09 -14.44 -0.69
CA LYS A 210 -4.81 -15.88 -0.84
C LYS A 210 -6.07 -16.76 -0.86
N LEU A 211 -7.15 -16.37 -0.20
CA LEU A 211 -8.43 -17.11 -0.21
C LEU A 211 -9.19 -16.98 -1.53
N LEU A 212 -8.90 -15.95 -2.33
CA LEU A 212 -9.56 -15.65 -3.60
C LEU A 212 -8.83 -16.20 -4.85
N CYS A 213 -7.68 -16.87 -4.69
CA CYS A 213 -6.88 -17.47 -5.77
C CYS A 213 -6.80 -19.00 -5.61
#